data_AF-A0A8S1ESP4-F1
#
_entry.id   AF-A0A8S1ESP4-F1
#
_cell.length_a   1.000
_cell.length_b   1.000
_cell.length_c   1.000
_cell.angle_alpha   90.00
_cell.angle_beta   90.00
_cell.angle_gamma   90.00
#
_symmetry.space_group_name_H-M   'P 1'
#
loop_
_entity.id
_entity.type
_entity.pdbx_description
1 polymer ?
#
loop_
_entity_poly.entity_id
_entity_poly.type
_entity_poly.pdbx_seq_one_letter_code
_entity_poly.pdbx_strand_id
1 'polypeptide(L)'
;MSGANEILLNFDTAMCDFRHMFPNIDENVIEGALRKHNGDVSATINELLFENKNDASPTQIAVETPQDLRKRKQEIRKKLENVQKLLDTVTNVEMARSYEDQQLAYLLQYEEVKKLIKTETRRNHEPRQISSHYVERCPDGPYVNYAYNKGEI
;
A
#
# COMPACT_ATOMS: atom_id res chain seq x y z
N MET A 1 -9.99 14.09 -32.03
CA MET A 1 -8.57 14.49 -31.92
C MET A 1 -8.28 14.68 -30.44
N SER A 2 -7.38 13.86 -29.89
CA SER A 2 -6.52 14.08 -28.72
C SER A 2 -6.04 12.72 -28.25
N GLY A 3 -5.11 12.15 -29.02
CA GLY A 3 -4.26 11.06 -28.58
C GLY A 3 -2.97 11.65 -28.00
N ALA A 4 -2.45 10.97 -26.99
CA ALA A 4 -1.10 11.05 -26.46
C ALA A 4 -0.66 12.38 -25.80
N ASN A 5 -0.81 12.43 -24.49
CA ASN A 5 0.33 12.80 -23.63
C ASN A 5 0.77 11.55 -22.89
N GLU A 6 1.14 10.49 -23.63
CA GLU A 6 2.10 9.54 -23.09
C GLU A 6 3.40 10.32 -22.98
N ILE A 7 3.66 10.87 -21.78
CA ILE A 7 4.96 11.42 -21.43
C ILE A 7 5.90 10.21 -21.39
N LEU A 8 6.36 9.80 -22.57
CA LEU A 8 7.38 8.77 -22.72
C LEU A 8 8.60 9.31 -21.96
N LEU A 9 8.94 8.61 -20.88
CA LEU A 9 10.05 9.01 -20.04
C LEU A 9 11.32 8.94 -20.88
N ASN A 10 12.06 10.04 -20.90
CA ASN A 10 13.41 10.00 -21.42
C ASN A 10 14.24 9.13 -20.47
N PHE A 11 14.70 7.99 -20.98
CA PHE A 11 15.44 7.01 -20.22
C PHE A 11 16.67 7.61 -19.53
N ASP A 12 17.42 8.47 -20.24
CA ASP A 12 18.64 9.09 -19.68
C ASP A 12 18.34 10.07 -18.54
N THR A 13 17.25 10.83 -18.67
CA THR A 13 16.80 11.76 -17.62
C THR A 13 16.28 10.99 -16.41
N ALA A 14 15.42 9.99 -16.65
CA ALA A 14 14.89 9.14 -15.59
C ALA A 14 16.02 8.42 -14.85
N MET A 15 17.00 7.85 -15.57
CA MET A 15 18.15 7.18 -14.98
C MET A 15 18.96 8.12 -14.08
N CYS A 16 19.17 9.37 -14.51
CA CYS A 16 19.84 10.39 -13.69
C CYS A 16 19.08 10.66 -12.39
N ASP A 17 17.76 10.82 -12.48
CA ASP A 17 16.89 11.05 -11.32
C ASP A 17 16.92 9.85 -10.35
N PHE A 18 16.83 8.62 -10.86
CA PHE A 18 16.90 7.41 -10.05
C PHE A 18 18.24 7.25 -9.35
N ARG A 19 19.37 7.55 -10.01
CA ARG A 19 20.68 7.52 -9.36
C ARG A 19 20.80 8.57 -8.24
N HIS A 20 20.16 9.73 -8.40
CA HIS A 20 20.12 10.74 -7.35
C HIS A 20 19.24 10.32 -6.16
N MET A 21 18.09 9.70 -6.43
CA MET A 21 17.16 9.22 -5.40
C MET A 21 17.68 7.98 -4.67
N PHE A 22 18.42 7.11 -5.35
CA PHE A 22 18.89 5.81 -4.85
C PHE A 22 20.41 5.66 -5.04
N PRO A 23 21.24 6.46 -4.34
CA PRO A 23 22.69 6.48 -4.56
C PRO A 23 23.40 5.17 -4.18
N ASN A 24 22.75 4.33 -3.38
CA ASN A 24 23.27 3.03 -2.93
C ASN A 24 22.80 1.86 -3.82
N ILE A 25 21.95 2.12 -4.81
CA ILE A 25 21.46 1.09 -5.72
C ILE A 25 22.27 1.13 -7.01
N ASP A 26 22.76 -0.04 -7.43
CA ASP A 26 23.46 -0.19 -8.69
C ASP A 26 22.58 0.14 -9.90
N GLU A 27 23.18 0.82 -10.89
CA GLU A 27 22.52 1.22 -12.12
C GLU A 27 21.84 0.06 -12.86
N ASN A 28 22.45 -1.13 -12.86
CA ASN A 28 21.89 -2.32 -13.49
C ASN A 28 20.56 -2.76 -12.85
N VAL A 29 20.39 -2.52 -11.54
CA VAL A 29 19.16 -2.84 -10.81
C VAL A 29 18.07 -1.83 -11.16
N ILE A 30 18.43 -0.54 -11.26
CA ILE A 30 17.53 0.54 -11.71
C ILE A 30 17.05 0.29 -13.14
N GLU A 31 17.96 -0.05 -14.05
CA GLU A 31 17.62 -0.40 -15.44
C GLU A 31 16.73 -1.64 -15.51
N GLY A 32 17.07 -2.68 -14.75
CA GLY A 32 16.27 -3.89 -14.66
C GLY A 32 14.84 -3.60 -14.22
N ALA A 33 14.67 -2.77 -13.19
CA ALA A 33 13.36 -2.35 -12.69
C ALA A 33 12.58 -1.54 -13.73
N LEU A 34 13.23 -0.58 -14.42
CA LEU A 34 12.59 0.20 -15.49
C LEU A 34 12.12 -0.66 -16.66
N ARG A 35 12.96 -1.60 -17.11
CA ARG A 35 12.59 -2.54 -18.19
C ARG A 35 11.45 -3.46 -17.77
N LYS A 36 11.49 -3.95 -16.53
CA LYS A 36 10.48 -4.83 -15.95
C LYS A 36 9.12 -4.17 -15.84
N HIS A 37 9.08 -2.87 -15.50
CA HIS A 37 7.84 -2.10 -15.34
C HIS A 37 7.46 -1.28 -16.56
N ASN A 38 8.04 -1.56 -17.74
CA ASN A 38 7.77 -0.83 -18.98
C ASN A 38 7.93 0.70 -18.85
N GLY A 39 8.84 1.15 -17.99
CA GLY A 39 9.06 2.57 -17.71
C GLY A 39 8.06 3.19 -16.73
N ASP A 40 7.18 2.43 -16.06
CA ASP A 40 6.34 2.97 -14.98
C ASP A 40 7.20 3.39 -13.80
N VAL A 41 7.35 4.70 -13.61
CA VAL A 41 8.14 5.32 -12.54
C VAL A 41 7.60 4.94 -11.17
N SER A 42 6.28 4.90 -10.99
CA SER A 42 5.66 4.61 -9.70
C SER A 42 5.97 3.18 -9.27
N ALA A 43 5.78 2.22 -10.18
CA ALA A 43 6.10 0.82 -9.92
C ALA A 43 7.61 0.62 -9.69
N THR A 44 8.45 1.29 -10.47
CA THR A 44 9.91 1.26 -10.35
C THR A 44 10.38 1.84 -9.00
N ILE A 45 9.87 3.00 -8.58
CA ILE A 45 10.18 3.61 -7.28
C ILE A 45 9.83 2.64 -6.14
N ASN A 46 8.66 2.00 -6.20
CA ASN A 46 8.24 1.07 -5.15
C ASN A 46 9.17 -0.16 -5.04
N GLU A 47 9.63 -0.71 -6.16
CA GLU A 47 10.60 -1.81 -6.18
C GLU A 47 11.97 -1.37 -5.64
N LEU A 48 12.49 -0.24 -6.12
CA LEU A 48 13.78 0.28 -5.66
C LEU A 48 13.76 0.69 -4.18
N LEU A 49 12.62 1.19 -3.67
CA LEU A 49 12.43 1.44 -2.24
C LEU A 49 12.44 0.15 -1.42
N PHE A 50 11.96 -0.97 -1.95
CA PHE A 50 12.03 -2.26 -1.27
C PHE A 50 13.46 -2.80 -1.27
N GLU A 51 14.16 -2.68 -2.40
CA GLU A 51 15.55 -3.13 -2.55
C GLU A 51 16.50 -2.33 -1.64
N ASN A 52 16.36 -1.00 -1.59
CA ASN A 52 17.16 -0.12 -0.73
C ASN A 52 16.97 -0.40 0.78
N LYS A 53 15.81 -0.94 1.17
CA LYS A 53 15.52 -1.28 2.58
C LYS A 53 16.27 -2.51 3.07
N ASN A 54 16.80 -3.35 2.17
CA ASN A 54 17.55 -4.54 2.55
C ASN A 54 18.95 -4.21 3.09
N ASP A 55 19.50 -3.04 2.76
CA ASP A 55 20.87 -2.63 3.15
C ASP A 55 20.93 -1.47 4.17
N ALA A 56 19.82 -0.78 4.46
CA ALA A 56 19.81 0.36 5.37
C ALA A 56 18.77 0.22 6.49
N SER A 57 19.24 0.41 7.73
CA SER A 57 18.45 0.47 8.97
C SER A 57 17.14 1.26 8.82
N PRO A 58 16.03 0.81 9.44
CA PRO A 58 14.69 1.18 9.03
C PRO A 58 14.32 2.61 9.43
N THR A 59 14.27 3.51 8.45
CA THR A 59 13.49 4.75 8.55
C THR A 59 12.12 4.53 7.88
N GLN A 60 11.08 4.81 8.65
CA GLN A 60 9.78 4.17 8.59
C GLN A 60 8.84 4.85 7.57
N ILE A 61 8.66 4.22 6.42
CA ILE A 61 7.32 4.07 5.84
C ILE A 61 7.12 2.56 5.72
N ALA A 62 6.82 1.94 6.87
CA ALA A 62 6.45 0.54 6.93
C ALA A 62 5.01 0.45 6.42
N VAL A 63 4.82 -0.21 5.28
CA VAL A 63 3.50 -0.74 4.94
C VAL A 63 3.20 -1.77 6.03
N GLU A 64 2.41 -1.38 7.04
CA GLU A 64 2.10 -2.26 8.17
C GLU A 64 1.42 -3.53 7.63
N THR A 65 2.05 -4.67 7.84
CA THR A 65 1.49 -5.93 7.35
C THR A 65 0.23 -6.29 8.15
N PRO A 66 -0.66 -7.16 7.62
CA PRO A 66 -1.83 -7.61 8.37
C PRO A 66 -1.48 -8.26 9.72
N GLN A 67 -0.29 -8.86 9.84
CA GLN A 67 0.19 -9.42 11.10
C GLN A 67 0.62 -8.32 12.09
N ASP A 68 1.28 -7.28 11.61
CA ASP A 68 1.71 -6.14 12.43
C ASP A 68 0.51 -5.37 12.98
N LEU A 69 -0.52 -5.15 12.15
CA LEU A 69 -1.79 -4.56 12.57
C LEU A 69 -2.47 -5.37 13.68
N ARG A 70 -2.42 -6.71 13.59
CA ARG A 70 -3.00 -7.59 14.63
C ARG A 70 -2.21 -7.53 15.93
N LYS A 71 -0.87 -7.47 15.87
CA LYS A 71 0.00 -7.28 17.05
C LYS A 71 -0.26 -5.92 17.69
N ARG A 72 -0.23 -4.84 16.90
CA ARG A 72 -0.53 -3.47 17.34
C ARG A 72 -1.90 -3.37 18.01
N LYS A 73 -2.93 -4.01 17.45
CA LYS A 73 -4.26 -4.09 18.08
C LYS A 73 -4.24 -4.73 19.46
N GLN A 74 -3.47 -5.82 19.66
CA GLN A 74 -3.35 -6.48 20.96
C GLN A 74 -2.59 -5.61 21.96
N GLU A 75 -1.53 -4.93 21.52
CA GLU A 75 -0.79 -4.00 22.37
C GLU A 75 -1.65 -2.83 22.85
N ILE A 76 -2.42 -2.22 21.95
CA ILE A 76 -3.36 -1.15 22.31
C ILE A 76 -4.37 -1.64 23.35
N ARG A 77 -4.90 -2.87 23.22
CA ARG A 77 -5.79 -3.47 24.22
C ARG A 77 -5.12 -3.63 25.58
N LYS A 78 -3.87 -4.09 25.62
CA LYS A 78 -3.11 -4.19 26.89
C LYS A 78 -2.88 -2.82 27.52
N LYS A 79 -2.56 -1.80 26.72
CA LYS A 79 -2.40 -0.43 27.19
C LYS A 79 -3.70 0.13 27.77
N LEU A 80 -4.83 -0.11 27.10
CA LEU A 80 -6.16 0.26 27.62
C LEU A 80 -6.46 -0.40 28.96
N GLU A 81 -6.18 -1.69 29.12
CA GLU A 81 -6.38 -2.41 30.38
C GLU A 81 -5.50 -1.84 31.51
N ASN A 82 -4.25 -1.51 31.20
CA ASN A 82 -3.34 -0.90 32.17
C ASN A 82 -3.81 0.49 32.60
N VAL A 83 -4.22 1.33 31.64
CA VAL A 83 -4.76 2.67 31.94
C VAL A 83 -6.04 2.57 32.77
N GLN A 84 -6.92 1.60 32.47
CA GLN A 84 -8.12 1.39 33.27
C GLN A 84 -7.77 1.04 34.73
N LYS A 85 -6.81 0.14 34.96
CA LYS A 85 -6.35 -0.18 36.33
C LYS A 85 -5.78 1.03 37.07
N LEU A 86 -5.10 1.93 36.35
CA LEU A 86 -4.61 3.18 36.92
C LEU A 86 -5.77 4.13 37.27
N LEU A 87 -6.77 4.25 36.39
CA LEU A 87 -7.99 5.03 36.67
C LEU A 87 -8.78 4.50 37.88
N ASP A 88 -8.85 3.17 38.04
CA ASP A 88 -9.56 2.56 39.16
C ASP A 88 -8.86 2.82 40.52
N THR A 89 -7.57 3.17 40.51
CA THR A 89 -6.76 3.38 41.71
C THR A 89 -6.39 4.85 41.96
N VAL A 90 -6.55 5.73 40.97
CA VAL A 90 -6.15 7.13 41.07
C VAL A 90 -7.16 7.94 41.88
N THR A 91 -6.67 8.71 42.83
CA THR A 91 -7.47 9.64 43.64
C THR A 91 -7.21 11.10 43.30
N ASN A 92 -6.10 11.39 42.62
CA ASN A 92 -5.72 12.72 42.19
C ASN A 92 -6.42 13.09 40.88
N VAL A 93 -7.10 14.23 40.87
CA VAL A 93 -7.92 14.71 39.74
C VAL A 93 -7.09 15.01 38.48
N GLU A 94 -5.89 15.57 38.63
CA GLU A 94 -5.03 15.92 37.50
C GLU A 94 -4.45 14.67 36.82
N MET A 95 -4.06 13.69 37.62
CA MET A 95 -3.63 12.38 37.14
C MET A 95 -4.80 11.61 36.48
N ALA A 96 -6.00 11.68 37.05
CA ALA A 96 -7.20 11.08 36.47
C ALA A 96 -7.49 11.64 35.07
N ARG A 97 -7.48 12.97 34.91
CA ARG A 97 -7.63 13.61 33.59
C ARG A 97 -6.58 13.14 32.59
N SER A 98 -5.32 13.07 33.03
CA SER A 98 -4.23 12.60 32.17
C SER A 98 -4.43 11.16 31.69
N TYR A 99 -4.93 10.28 32.56
CA TYR A 99 -5.22 8.89 32.21
C TYR A 99 -6.48 8.76 31.33
N GLU A 100 -7.51 9.57 31.55
CA GLU A 100 -8.68 9.68 30.66
C GLU A 100 -8.24 10.10 29.26
N ASP A 101 -7.42 11.16 29.14
CA ASP A 101 -6.88 11.61 27.86
C ASP A 101 -6.06 10.52 27.16
N GLN A 102 -5.23 9.78 27.91
CA GLN A 102 -4.50 8.62 27.38
C GLN A 102 -5.45 7.50 26.92
N GLN A 103 -6.52 7.22 27.67
CA GLN A 103 -7.51 6.22 27.31
C GLN A 103 -8.21 6.59 26.01
N LEU A 104 -8.63 7.85 25.84
CA LEU A 104 -9.20 8.36 24.59
C LEU A 104 -8.22 8.19 23.42
N ALA A 105 -6.95 8.56 23.61
CA ALA A 105 -5.92 8.41 22.57
C ALA A 105 -5.76 6.95 22.12
N TYR A 106 -5.72 6.01 23.06
CA TYR A 106 -5.63 4.59 22.73
C TYR A 106 -6.90 4.04 22.06
N LEU A 107 -8.09 4.50 22.45
CA LEU A 107 -9.35 4.12 21.80
C LEU A 107 -9.37 4.55 20.33
N LEU A 108 -8.96 5.79 20.04
CA LEU A 108 -8.88 6.30 18.67
C LEU A 108 -7.90 5.46 17.81
N GLN A 109 -6.72 5.15 18.35
CA GLN A 109 -5.76 4.28 17.66
C GLN A 109 -6.32 2.86 17.43
N TYR A 110 -7.05 2.31 18.40
CA TYR A 110 -7.68 0.99 18.25
C TYR A 110 -8.71 0.98 17.12
N GLU A 111 -9.51 2.04 17.00
CA GLU A 111 -10.48 2.18 15.91
C GLU A 111 -9.81 2.30 14.54
N GLU A 112 -8.74 3.07 14.45
CA GLU A 112 -7.93 3.21 13.23
C GLU A 112 -7.40 1.84 12.79
N VAL A 113 -6.73 1.11 13.68
CA VAL A 113 -6.20 -0.23 13.40
C VAL A 113 -7.33 -1.21 13.02
N LYS A 114 -8.49 -1.10 13.67
CA LYS A 114 -9.67 -1.92 13.34
C LYS A 114 -10.19 -1.62 11.92
N LYS A 115 -10.21 -0.35 11.51
CA LYS A 115 -10.58 0.06 10.14
C LYS A 115 -9.59 -0.51 9.13
N LEU A 116 -8.28 -0.37 9.38
CA LEU A 116 -7.22 -0.90 8.52
C LEU A 116 -7.31 -2.42 8.33
N ILE A 117 -7.53 -3.18 9.40
CA ILE A 117 -7.73 -4.65 9.31
C ILE A 117 -8.99 -5.00 8.51
N LYS A 118 -10.07 -4.24 8.68
CA LYS A 118 -11.34 -4.47 7.96
C LYS A 118 -11.20 -4.19 6.46
N THR A 119 -10.52 -3.11 6.08
CA THR A 119 -10.25 -2.77 4.67
C THR A 119 -9.30 -3.79 4.04
N GLU A 120 -8.31 -4.26 4.78
CA GLU A 120 -7.39 -5.32 4.33
C GLU A 120 -8.10 -6.66 4.08
N THR A 121 -9.06 -7.02 4.94
CA THR A 121 -9.84 -8.26 4.76
C THR A 121 -10.73 -8.19 3.50
N ARG A 122 -11.22 -7.00 3.15
CA ARG A 122 -12.00 -6.80 1.91
C ARG A 122 -11.12 -6.89 0.65
N ARG A 123 -9.89 -6.37 0.68
CA ARG A 123 -8.93 -6.52 -0.43
C ARG A 123 -8.56 -7.99 -0.70
N ASN A 124 -8.50 -8.80 0.36
CA ASN A 124 -8.22 -10.24 0.24
C ASN A 124 -9.43 -11.11 -0.15
N HIS A 125 -10.64 -10.53 -0.24
CA HIS A 125 -11.87 -11.23 -0.67
C HIS A 125 -12.41 -10.72 -2.01
N GLU A 126 -11.66 -9.90 -2.74
CA GLU A 126 -11.95 -9.69 -4.14
C GLU A 126 -11.58 -10.99 -4.88
N PRO A 127 -12.53 -11.73 -5.49
CA PRO A 127 -12.14 -12.81 -6.38
C PRO A 127 -11.26 -12.17 -7.43
N ARG A 128 -9.99 -12.61 -7.52
CA ARG A 128 -9.14 -12.26 -8.66
C ARG A 128 -10.00 -12.48 -9.89
N GLN A 129 -10.40 -11.40 -10.56
CA GLN A 129 -10.91 -11.51 -11.91
C GLN A 129 -9.74 -12.05 -12.70
N ILE A 130 -9.70 -13.38 -12.85
CA ILE A 130 -8.90 -14.01 -13.87
C ILE A 130 -9.48 -13.44 -15.15
N SER A 131 -8.81 -12.44 -15.70
CA SER A 131 -9.06 -11.95 -17.05
C SER A 131 -8.89 -13.16 -17.95
N SER A 132 -10.01 -13.83 -18.25
CA SER A 132 -10.07 -14.92 -19.21
C SER A 132 -9.81 -14.32 -20.58
N HIS A 133 -8.54 -14.17 -20.92
CA HIS A 133 -8.13 -13.84 -22.28
C HIS A 133 -8.38 -15.11 -23.11
N TYR A 134 -9.56 -15.19 -23.72
CA TYR A 134 -9.80 -16.19 -24.76
C TYR A 134 -8.85 -15.85 -25.92
N VAL A 135 -7.78 -16.64 -26.06
CA VAL A 135 -6.99 -16.68 -27.28
C VAL A 135 -7.73 -17.61 -28.24
N GLU A 136 -8.72 -17.07 -28.95
CA GLU A 136 -9.20 -17.73 -30.16
C GLU A 136 -8.19 -17.50 -31.27
N ARG A 137 -7.29 -18.48 -31.42
CA ARG A 137 -6.61 -18.74 -32.70
C ARG A 137 -7.68 -19.08 -33.72
N CYS A 138 -7.86 -18.25 -34.74
CA CYS A 138 -8.47 -18.68 -36.01
C CYS A 138 -7.65 -18.06 -37.14
N PRO A 139 -7.21 -18.89 -38.08
CA PRO A 139 -7.95 -18.97 -39.33
C PRO A 139 -8.22 -20.45 -39.66
N ASP A 140 -9.44 -20.85 -39.97
CA ASP A 140 -10.20 -20.28 -41.08
C ASP A 140 -11.43 -19.48 -40.61
N GLY A 141 -11.44 -18.17 -40.95
CA GLY A 141 -12.29 -17.10 -40.39
C GLY A 141 -13.80 -17.22 -40.71
N PRO A 142 -14.66 -16.20 -40.49
CA PRO A 142 -14.47 -14.77 -40.17
C PRO A 142 -14.99 -14.39 -38.76
N TYR A 143 -14.74 -13.17 -38.25
CA TYR A 143 -15.51 -12.64 -37.11
C TYR A 143 -15.79 -11.14 -37.22
N VAL A 144 -17.08 -10.83 -37.36
CA VAL A 144 -17.67 -9.49 -37.25
C VAL A 144 -18.03 -9.30 -35.77
N ASN A 145 -17.47 -8.28 -35.12
CA ASN A 145 -17.67 -8.06 -33.69
C ASN A 145 -18.93 -7.19 -33.47
N TYR A 146 -20.00 -7.77 -32.94
CA TYR A 146 -21.21 -7.05 -32.55
C TYR A 146 -21.03 -6.46 -31.15
N ALA A 147 -20.77 -5.16 -31.06
CA ALA A 147 -20.82 -4.44 -29.80
C ALA A 147 -22.29 -4.23 -29.38
N TYR A 148 -22.79 -5.04 -28.43
CA TYR A 148 -24.05 -4.78 -27.74
C TYR A 148 -23.82 -3.73 -26.64
N ASN A 149 -24.27 -2.49 -26.88
CA ASN A 149 -24.42 -1.49 -25.83
C ASN A 149 -25.74 -1.73 -25.10
N LYS A 150 -25.72 -2.23 -23.86
CA LYS A 150 -26.89 -2.17 -22.98
C LYS A 150 -26.88 -0.82 -22.26
N GLY A 151 -27.36 0.22 -22.96
CA GLY A 151 -27.92 1.39 -22.31
C GLY A 151 -29.33 1.06 -21.86
N GLU A 152 -29.69 1.41 -20.62
CA GLU A 152 -31.09 1.49 -20.21
C GLU A 152 -31.35 2.88 -19.61
N ILE A 153 -32.56 3.35 -19.91
CA ILE A 153 -33.19 4.62 -19.52
C ILE A 153 -33.66 4.53 -18.08
#